data_AF-A0A520HYS8-F1
#
_entry.id   AF-A0A520HYS8-F1
#
_cell.length_a   1.000
_cell.length_b   1.000
_cell.length_c   1.000
_cell.angle_alpha   90.00
_cell.angle_beta   90.00
_cell.angle_gamma   90.00
#
_symmetry.space_group_name_H-M   'P 1'
#
loop_
_entity.id
_entity.type
_entity.pdbx_description
1 polymer ?
#
loop_
_entity_poly.entity_id
_entity_poly.type
_entity_poly.pdbx_seq_one_letter_code
_entity_poly.pdbx_strand_id
1 'polypeptide(L)'
;AENYTQQHQDLRTENGVVYGDTVDKMDFPYLAKVTAINVATIRRLAAAPAAPEGVTIAGAVATDTTVTWQPVVGAVRYRVHLRRNDAQDWQRVVEVRAPAVTTVLKDVIVDDTFVGVGAVGADGAESLVTFAGPEPRKR
;
A
#
# COMPACT_ATOMS: atom_id res chain seq x y z
N ALA A 1 18.52 -9.95 21.25
CA ALA A 1 17.70 -11.08 21.71
C ALA A 1 16.45 -10.51 22.34
N GLU A 2 15.31 -11.13 22.12
CA GLU A 2 14.04 -10.72 22.73
C GLU A 2 14.09 -10.93 24.26
N ASN A 3 13.56 -9.98 25.03
CA ASN A 3 13.55 -10.07 26.50
C ASN A 3 12.18 -10.49 27.01
N TYR A 4 11.95 -11.81 27.05
CA TYR A 4 10.68 -12.41 27.45
C TYR A 4 10.29 -12.19 28.91
N THR A 5 11.21 -11.75 29.78
CA THR A 5 10.85 -11.40 31.16
C THR A 5 10.12 -10.06 31.25
N GLN A 6 10.16 -9.25 30.18
CA GLN A 6 9.63 -7.87 30.19
C GLN A 6 8.53 -7.61 29.15
N GLN A 7 7.91 -8.67 28.60
CA GLN A 7 6.88 -8.58 27.57
C GLN A 7 5.87 -9.72 27.70
N HIS A 8 4.58 -9.49 27.41
CA HIS A 8 3.54 -10.54 27.36
C HIS A 8 3.52 -11.52 28.55
N GLN A 9 3.79 -11.01 29.76
CA GLN A 9 3.80 -11.79 30.99
C GLN A 9 2.95 -11.10 32.06
N ASP A 10 2.29 -11.92 32.89
CA ASP A 10 1.68 -11.45 34.13
C ASP A 10 2.74 -10.96 35.12
N LEU A 11 2.37 -9.99 35.94
CA LEU A 11 3.21 -9.44 36.99
C LEU A 11 3.51 -10.51 38.04
N ARG A 12 4.76 -10.99 38.09
CA ARG A 12 5.22 -11.94 39.11
C ARG A 12 6.70 -11.80 39.40
N THR A 13 7.12 -12.35 40.52
CA THR A 13 8.54 -12.61 40.79
C THR A 13 8.71 -14.10 41.00
N GLU A 14 9.60 -14.70 40.23
CA GLU A 14 9.84 -16.14 40.26
C GLU A 14 11.34 -16.39 40.23
N ASN A 15 11.86 -17.13 41.22
CA ASN A 15 13.28 -17.43 41.36
C ASN A 15 14.18 -16.17 41.32
N GLY A 16 13.69 -15.05 41.87
CA GLY A 16 14.41 -13.76 41.90
C GLY A 16 14.32 -12.94 40.61
N VAL A 17 13.63 -13.43 39.58
CA VAL A 17 13.40 -12.70 38.33
C VAL A 17 12.03 -12.02 38.37
N VAL A 18 12.01 -10.71 38.13
CA VAL A 18 10.76 -9.94 38.01
C VAL A 18 10.27 -10.02 36.57
N TYR A 19 9.01 -10.41 36.42
CA TYR A 19 8.32 -10.53 35.15
C TYR A 19 7.24 -9.47 35.00
N GLY A 20 7.02 -9.03 33.76
CA GLY A 20 5.89 -8.18 33.40
C GLY A 20 6.22 -7.08 32.40
N ASP A 21 5.20 -6.62 31.68
CA ASP A 21 5.28 -5.42 30.84
C ASP A 21 4.86 -4.19 31.66
N THR A 22 5.86 -3.50 32.21
CA THR A 22 5.67 -2.36 33.10
C THR A 22 6.31 -1.10 32.55
N VAL A 23 5.79 0.06 32.97
CA VAL A 23 6.20 1.37 32.45
C VAL A 23 7.69 1.67 32.63
N ASP A 24 8.33 1.12 33.67
CA ASP A 24 9.76 1.27 33.93
C ASP A 24 10.64 0.50 32.94
N LYS A 25 10.08 -0.41 32.15
CA LYS A 25 10.77 -1.12 31.06
C LYS A 25 10.58 -0.46 29.70
N MET A 26 9.77 0.60 29.61
CA MET A 26 9.45 1.28 28.37
C MET A 26 10.55 2.27 27.95
N ASP A 27 11.00 2.19 26.70
CA ASP A 27 11.80 3.23 26.07
C ASP A 27 10.86 4.30 25.47
N PHE A 28 10.56 5.32 26.27
CA PHE A 28 9.69 6.43 25.85
C PHE A 28 10.22 7.22 24.65
N PRO A 29 11.52 7.58 24.57
CA PRO A 29 12.08 8.18 23.37
C PRO A 29 11.87 7.34 22.10
N TYR A 30 12.03 6.02 22.18
CA TYR A 30 11.74 5.13 21.05
C TYR A 30 10.23 5.09 20.72
N LEU A 31 9.37 4.94 21.72
CA LEU A 31 7.91 4.96 21.55
C LEU A 31 7.42 6.26 20.89
N ALA A 32 8.00 7.40 21.26
CA ALA A 32 7.68 8.70 20.65
C ALA A 32 8.04 8.71 19.15
N LYS A 33 9.18 8.12 18.75
CA LYS A 33 9.56 8.00 17.33
C LYS A 33 8.59 7.10 16.56
N VAL A 34 8.22 5.95 17.12
CA VAL A 34 7.23 5.05 16.50
C VAL A 34 5.88 5.74 16.35
N THR A 35 5.42 6.44 17.39
CA THR A 35 4.19 7.24 17.36
C THR A 35 4.24 8.31 16.27
N ALA A 36 5.36 9.03 16.17
CA ALA A 36 5.53 10.07 15.15
C ALA A 36 5.44 9.50 13.72
N ILE A 37 6.03 8.33 13.46
CA ILE A 37 5.94 7.65 12.17
C ILE A 37 4.49 7.24 11.88
N ASN A 38 3.77 6.67 12.85
CA ASN A 38 2.37 6.29 12.69
C ASN A 38 1.49 7.50 12.35
N VAL A 39 1.67 8.62 13.06
CA VAL A 39 0.92 9.86 12.81
C VAL A 39 1.26 10.44 11.42
N ALA A 40 2.53 10.41 11.01
CA ALA A 40 2.94 10.87 9.68
C ALA A 40 2.29 10.04 8.56
N THR A 41 2.25 8.71 8.72
CA THR A 41 1.59 7.80 7.79
C THR A 41 0.08 8.06 7.69
N ILE A 42 -0.60 8.18 8.83
CA ILE A 42 -2.05 8.46 8.86
C ILE A 42 -2.36 9.81 8.21
N ARG A 43 -1.56 10.85 8.48
CA ARG A 43 -1.71 12.16 7.83
C ARG A 43 -1.57 12.08 6.32
N ARG A 44 -0.60 11.31 5.80
CA ARG A 44 -0.42 11.12 4.37
C ARG A 44 -1.63 10.42 3.72
N LEU A 45 -2.17 9.40 4.37
CA LEU A 45 -3.36 8.69 3.90
C LEU A 45 -4.62 9.58 3.96
N ALA A 46 -4.78 10.37 5.01
CA ALA A 46 -5.94 11.26 5.19
C ALA A 46 -5.95 12.44 4.21
N ALA A 47 -4.78 12.87 3.72
CA ALA A 47 -4.66 13.93 2.72
C ALA A 47 -4.86 13.43 1.28
N ALA A 48 -4.73 12.12 1.05
CA ALA A 48 -4.85 11.54 -0.28
C ALA A 48 -6.30 11.48 -0.77
N PRO A 49 -6.52 11.48 -2.11
CA PRO A 49 -7.81 11.10 -2.66
C PRO A 49 -8.20 9.66 -2.27
N ALA A 50 -9.47 9.31 -2.48
CA ALA A 50 -9.91 7.93 -2.33
C ALA A 50 -9.14 6.98 -3.25
N ALA A 51 -9.00 5.71 -2.85
CA ALA A 51 -8.41 4.70 -3.72
C ALA A 51 -9.28 4.48 -4.97
N PRO A 52 -8.70 4.35 -6.18
CA PRO A 52 -9.46 4.06 -7.39
C PRO A 52 -10.30 2.79 -7.25
N GLU A 53 -11.56 2.83 -7.65
CA GLU A 53 -12.43 1.66 -7.69
C GLU A 53 -12.43 1.01 -9.08
N GLY A 54 -12.80 -0.27 -9.11
CA GLY A 54 -13.00 -1.00 -10.36
C GLY A 54 -11.77 -1.07 -11.25
N VAL A 55 -10.57 -1.18 -10.65
CA VAL A 55 -9.33 -1.34 -11.42
C VAL A 55 -9.36 -2.70 -12.12
N THR A 56 -9.28 -2.68 -13.45
CA THR A 56 -9.27 -3.89 -14.28
C THR A 56 -8.07 -3.93 -15.21
N ILE A 57 -7.66 -5.14 -15.56
CA ILE A 57 -6.66 -5.43 -16.59
C ILE A 57 -7.26 -6.27 -17.73
N ALA A 58 -6.87 -5.95 -18.95
CA ALA A 58 -7.18 -6.69 -20.16
C ALA A 58 -5.92 -6.81 -21.03
N GLY A 59 -5.66 -8.01 -21.55
CA GLY A 59 -4.45 -8.28 -22.35
C GLY A 59 -4.34 -9.75 -22.76
N ALA A 60 -5.47 -10.46 -22.82
CA ALA A 60 -5.49 -11.88 -23.14
C ALA A 60 -4.87 -12.12 -24.52
N VAL A 61 -3.83 -12.96 -24.57
CA VAL A 61 -3.10 -13.31 -25.81
C VAL A 61 -2.45 -12.09 -26.49
N ALA A 62 -2.04 -11.09 -25.69
CA ALA A 62 -1.31 -9.92 -26.17
C ALA A 62 -0.03 -9.69 -25.36
N THR A 63 0.94 -8.98 -25.96
CA THR A 63 2.17 -8.54 -25.28
C THR A 63 1.97 -7.26 -24.47
N ASP A 64 0.85 -6.58 -24.65
CA ASP A 64 0.50 -5.34 -23.98
C ASP A 64 -0.66 -5.56 -23.01
N THR A 65 -0.63 -4.86 -21.87
CA THR A 65 -1.70 -4.88 -20.87
C THR A 65 -2.41 -3.53 -20.83
N THR A 66 -3.72 -3.51 -21.09
CA THR A 66 -4.57 -2.35 -20.86
C THR A 66 -5.07 -2.37 -19.41
N VAL A 67 -4.97 -1.23 -18.74
CA VAL A 67 -5.43 -1.02 -17.36
C VAL A 67 -6.51 0.05 -17.38
N THR A 68 -7.62 -0.16 -16.69
CA THR A 68 -8.75 0.79 -16.62
C THR A 68 -9.25 0.90 -15.18
N TRP A 69 -9.77 2.05 -14.78
CA TRP A 69 -10.34 2.30 -13.45
C TRP A 69 -11.45 3.36 -13.48
N GLN A 70 -12.12 3.58 -12.35
CA GLN A 70 -13.10 4.67 -12.22
C GLN A 70 -12.43 6.00 -11.85
N PRO A 71 -12.94 7.15 -12.33
CA PRO A 71 -12.41 8.45 -11.97
C PRO A 71 -12.54 8.73 -10.47
N VAL A 72 -11.51 9.29 -9.87
CA VAL A 72 -11.47 9.66 -8.45
C VAL A 72 -11.55 11.18 -8.30
N VAL A 73 -12.51 11.66 -7.51
CA VAL A 73 -12.65 13.09 -7.19
C VAL A 73 -11.40 13.58 -6.45
N GLY A 74 -10.86 14.72 -6.89
CA GLY A 74 -9.67 15.33 -6.30
C GLY A 74 -8.34 14.77 -6.82
N ALA A 75 -8.36 13.74 -7.68
CA ALA A 75 -7.15 13.24 -8.32
C ALA A 75 -6.70 14.18 -9.46
N VAL A 76 -5.42 14.56 -9.45
CA VAL A 76 -4.77 15.29 -10.56
C VAL A 76 -4.00 14.36 -11.49
N ARG A 77 -3.63 13.17 -10.99
CA ARG A 77 -3.03 12.07 -11.75
C ARG A 77 -3.24 10.74 -11.03
N TYR A 78 -2.90 9.66 -11.73
CA TYR A 78 -2.88 8.29 -11.21
C TYR A 78 -1.48 7.71 -11.37
N ARG A 79 -1.12 6.81 -10.46
CA ARG A 79 0.10 6.00 -10.52
C ARG A 79 -0.29 4.56 -10.71
N VAL A 80 0.08 4.00 -11.85
CA VAL A 80 -0.06 2.59 -12.14
C VAL A 80 1.23 1.91 -11.70
N HIS A 81 1.14 1.12 -10.63
CA HIS A 81 2.22 0.36 -10.06
C HIS A 81 2.29 -1.03 -10.68
N LEU A 82 3.50 -1.48 -11.00
CA LEU A 82 3.76 -2.79 -11.58
C LEU A 82 4.80 -3.51 -10.73
N ARG A 83 4.56 -4.80 -10.47
CA ARG A 83 5.59 -5.73 -9.98
C ARG A 83 5.46 -7.07 -10.68
N ARG A 84 6.59 -7.75 -10.91
CA ARG A 84 6.54 -9.14 -11.36
C ARG A 84 5.86 -10.03 -10.33
N ASN A 85 5.33 -11.16 -10.78
CA ASN A 85 4.68 -12.16 -9.92
C ASN A 85 5.63 -12.81 -8.90
N ASP A 86 6.95 -12.73 -9.13
CA ASP A 86 8.02 -13.21 -8.25
C ASP A 86 8.69 -12.10 -7.42
N ALA A 87 8.21 -10.87 -7.50
CA ALA A 87 8.73 -9.73 -6.73
C ALA A 87 7.84 -9.38 -5.54
N GLN A 88 8.47 -8.99 -4.42
CA GLN A 88 7.76 -8.56 -3.21
C GLN A 88 7.21 -7.13 -3.36
N ASP A 89 8.05 -6.19 -3.77
CA ASP A 89 7.74 -4.77 -3.80
C ASP A 89 7.31 -4.29 -5.19
N TRP A 90 6.62 -3.14 -5.24
CA TRP A 90 6.37 -2.41 -6.49
C TRP A 90 7.70 -1.98 -7.13
N GLN A 91 7.89 -2.28 -8.42
CA GLN A 91 9.17 -2.08 -9.09
C GLN A 91 9.13 -0.93 -10.10
N ARG A 92 7.98 -0.71 -10.72
CA ARG A 92 7.80 0.32 -11.75
C ARG A 92 6.51 1.09 -11.51
N VAL A 93 6.53 2.37 -11.88
CA VAL A 93 5.37 3.25 -11.82
C VAL A 93 5.20 3.94 -13.16
N VAL A 94 3.99 3.93 -13.68
CA VAL A 94 3.56 4.72 -14.84
C VAL A 94 2.59 5.79 -14.37
N GLU A 95 2.88 7.06 -14.65
CA GLU A 95 1.98 8.16 -14.29
C GLU A 95 1.00 8.48 -15.43
N VAL A 96 -0.28 8.64 -15.08
CA VAL A 96 -1.36 8.95 -16.01
C VAL A 96 -2.07 10.20 -15.51
N ARG A 97 -2.09 11.28 -16.30
CA ARG A 97 -2.75 12.53 -15.87
C ARG A 97 -4.27 12.39 -15.90
N ALA A 98 -4.95 12.90 -14.87
CA ALA A 98 -6.40 13.05 -14.92
C ALA A 98 -6.79 14.03 -16.05
N PRO A 99 -7.95 13.87 -16.72
CA PRO A 99 -9.04 12.95 -16.38
C PRO A 99 -8.93 11.56 -17.03
N ALA A 100 -7.78 11.19 -17.61
CA ALA A 100 -7.62 9.86 -18.20
C ALA A 100 -7.71 8.78 -17.10
N VAL A 101 -8.49 7.73 -17.39
CA VAL A 101 -8.76 6.60 -16.47
C VAL A 101 -8.38 5.25 -17.06
N THR A 102 -7.54 5.27 -18.10
CA THR A 102 -7.04 4.07 -18.76
C THR A 102 -5.64 4.32 -19.29
N THR A 103 -4.83 3.27 -19.37
CA THR A 103 -3.52 3.29 -20.01
C THR A 103 -3.15 1.92 -20.56
N VAL A 104 -2.34 1.92 -21.61
CA VAL A 104 -1.72 0.70 -22.14
C VAL A 104 -0.28 0.60 -21.62
N LEU A 105 0.02 -0.51 -20.97
CA LEU A 105 1.36 -0.91 -20.56
C LEU A 105 1.98 -1.73 -21.69
N LYS A 106 2.84 -1.08 -22.48
CA LYS A 106 3.53 -1.72 -23.60
C LYS A 106 4.53 -2.76 -23.13
N ASP A 107 4.57 -3.89 -23.84
CA ASP A 107 5.48 -5.01 -23.57
C ASP A 107 5.38 -5.51 -22.11
N VAL A 108 4.18 -5.43 -21.53
CA VAL A 108 3.85 -5.96 -20.21
C VAL A 108 2.81 -7.05 -20.38
N ILE A 109 3.26 -8.30 -20.16
CA ILE A 109 2.41 -9.48 -20.19
C ILE A 109 1.64 -9.56 -18.88
N VAL A 110 0.31 -9.74 -19.00
CA VAL A 110 -0.63 -9.71 -17.88
C VAL A 110 -0.42 -10.87 -16.89
N ASP A 111 0.01 -12.03 -17.36
CA ASP A 111 0.21 -13.24 -16.54
C ASP A 111 1.46 -13.17 -15.64
N ASP A 112 2.43 -12.34 -16.02
CA ASP A 112 3.71 -12.20 -15.32
C ASP A 112 3.74 -11.02 -14.34
N THR A 113 2.72 -10.15 -14.37
CA THR A 113 2.78 -8.83 -13.74
C THR A 113 1.53 -8.54 -12.92
N PHE A 114 1.72 -8.25 -11.64
CA PHE A 114 0.70 -7.61 -10.83
C PHE A 114 0.65 -6.12 -11.13
N VAL A 115 -0.57 -5.60 -11.29
CA VAL A 115 -0.84 -4.18 -11.52
C VAL A 115 -1.73 -3.64 -10.41
N GLY A 116 -1.48 -2.42 -9.98
CA GLY A 116 -2.38 -1.67 -9.11
C GLY A 116 -2.39 -0.19 -9.44
N VAL A 117 -3.43 0.53 -9.05
CA VAL A 117 -3.56 1.96 -9.33
C VAL A 117 -3.80 2.74 -8.05
N GLY A 118 -3.02 3.80 -7.84
CA GLY A 118 -3.22 4.81 -6.80
C GLY A 118 -3.64 6.16 -7.42
N ALA A 119 -4.50 6.89 -6.73
CA ALA A 119 -4.88 8.25 -7.08
C ALA A 119 -3.99 9.26 -6.35
N VAL A 120 -3.59 10.33 -7.04
CA VAL A 120 -2.70 11.36 -6.48
C VAL A 120 -3.38 12.72 -6.50
N GLY A 121 -3.43 13.36 -5.33
CA GLY A 121 -3.99 14.70 -5.14
C GLY A 121 -3.04 15.82 -5.58
N ALA A 122 -3.53 17.06 -5.55
CA ALA A 122 -2.75 18.24 -5.94
C ALA A 122 -1.53 18.49 -5.04
N ASP A 123 -1.60 18.08 -3.77
CA ASP A 123 -0.53 18.14 -2.78
C ASP A 123 0.49 16.99 -2.91
N GLY A 124 0.27 16.05 -3.84
CA GLY A 124 1.12 14.88 -4.05
C GLY A 124 0.88 13.74 -3.05
N ALA A 125 -0.14 13.82 -2.19
CA ALA A 125 -0.59 12.68 -1.41
C ALA A 125 -1.20 11.62 -2.33
N GLU A 126 -0.85 10.36 -2.08
CA GLU A 126 -1.27 9.22 -2.90
C GLU A 126 -2.14 8.29 -2.05
N SER A 127 -3.22 7.81 -2.65
CA SER A 127 -4.16 6.89 -2.02
C SER A 127 -3.51 5.52 -1.74
N LEU A 128 -4.25 4.64 -1.07
CA LEU A 128 -3.94 3.21 -1.16
C LEU A 128 -3.99 2.74 -2.62
N VAL A 129 -3.18 1.73 -2.93
CA VAL A 129 -3.15 1.10 -4.25
C VAL A 129 -4.26 0.07 -4.33
N THR A 130 -5.16 0.22 -5.29
CA THR A 130 -6.16 -0.81 -5.60
C THR A 130 -5.56 -1.77 -6.61
N PHE A 131 -5.47 -3.06 -6.24
CA PHE A 131 -5.04 -4.12 -7.14
C PHE A 131 -6.02 -4.29 -8.30
N ALA A 132 -5.48 -4.50 -9.50
CA ALA A 132 -6.28 -4.77 -10.67
C ALA A 132 -6.83 -6.20 -10.65
N GLY A 133 -8.13 -6.33 -10.95
CA GLY A 133 -8.78 -7.61 -11.22
C GLY A 133 -8.93 -7.87 -12.73
N PRO A 134 -9.34 -9.08 -13.13
CA PRO A 134 -9.74 -9.33 -14.51
C PRO A 134 -10.96 -8.49 -14.87
N GLU A 135 -11.11 -8.13 -16.16
CA GLU A 135 -12.33 -7.48 -16.62
C GLU A 135 -13.58 -8.34 -16.33
N PRO A 136 -14.68 -7.73 -15.85
CA PRO A 136 -15.95 -8.43 -15.70
C PRO A 136 -16.41 -9.01 -17.04
N ARG A 137 -16.86 -10.27 -17.04
CA ARG A 137 -17.47 -10.88 -18.23
C ARG A 137 -18.72 -10.11 -18.61
N LYS A 138 -18.80 -9.63 -19.86
CA LYS A 138 -20.05 -9.12 -20.43
C LYS A 138 -21.05 -10.27 -20.48
N ARG A 139 -22.17 -10.12 -19.76
CA ARG A 139 -23.32 -11.02 -19.83
C ARG A 139 -24.22 -10.64 -20.99
#